data_AF-A0A8T4YFS5-F1
#
_entry.id   AF-A0A8T4YFS5-F1
#
_cell.length_a   1.000
_cell.length_b   1.000
_cell.length_c   1.000
_cell.angle_alpha   90.00
_cell.angle_beta   90.00
_cell.angle_gamma   90.00
#
_symmetry.space_group_name_H-M   'P 1'
#
loop_
_entity.id
_entity.type
_entity.pdbx_description
1 polymer ?
#
loop_
_entity_poly.entity_id
_entity_poly.type
_entity_poly.pdbx_seq_one_letter_code
_entity_poly.pdbx_strand_id
1 'polypeptide(L)'
;MYCCDKMVKKVKVTLSLREDLVKSLKSKLALEGRALSDVVEESLIMYEESEFIEKLCEVLGLEKRFYTSFEVEADRPKGSKAEEVVREIRDERAKRLPGY
;
A
#
# COMPACT_ATOMS: atom_id res chain seq x y z
N MET A 1 23.42 2.03 1.74
CA MET A 1 22.83 1.25 0.63
C MET A 1 22.80 -0.20 1.09
N TYR A 2 21.71 -0.61 1.75
CA TYR A 2 21.63 -1.97 2.30
C TYR A 2 21.20 -2.93 1.19
N CYS A 3 22.19 -3.58 0.57
CA CYS A 3 21.98 -4.84 -0.13
C CYS A 3 21.67 -5.92 0.92
N CYS A 4 20.42 -6.35 1.00
CA CYS A 4 20.07 -7.61 1.62
C CYS A 4 18.82 -8.15 0.91
N ASP A 5 19.01 -8.65 -0.31
CA ASP A 5 18.14 -9.68 -0.88
C ASP A 5 18.24 -10.90 0.06
N LYS A 6 17.50 -10.88 1.16
CA LYS A 6 17.15 -12.12 1.85
C LYS A 6 16.38 -12.93 0.82
N MET A 7 16.97 -14.02 0.34
CA MET A 7 16.33 -14.94 -0.59
C MET A 7 14.98 -15.38 -0.02
N VAL A 8 13.91 -14.71 -0.43
CA VAL A 8 12.55 -15.12 -0.13
C VAL A 8 12.37 -16.49 -0.79
N LYS A 9 11.94 -17.48 -0.01
CA LYS A 9 11.71 -18.83 -0.53
C LYS A 9 10.57 -18.74 -1.55
N LYS A 10 10.85 -18.98 -2.83
CA LYS A 10 9.85 -19.02 -3.88
C LYS A 10 9.24 -20.41 -4.01
N VAL A 11 7.91 -20.49 -4.09
CA VAL A 11 7.16 -21.72 -4.40
C VAL A 11 6.83 -21.71 -5.89
N LYS A 12 7.19 -22.77 -6.61
CA LYS A 12 6.82 -22.90 -8.03
C LYS A 12 5.36 -23.36 -8.13
N VAL A 13 4.56 -22.59 -8.85
CA VAL A 13 3.17 -22.91 -9.16
C VAL A 13 2.99 -23.03 -10.66
N THR A 14 2.08 -23.91 -11.10
CA THR A 14 1.67 -24.02 -12.49
C THR A 14 0.30 -23.36 -12.66
N LEU A 15 0.19 -22.42 -13.59
CA LEU A 15 -1.03 -21.66 -13.85
C LEU A 15 -1.47 -21.90 -15.30
N SER A 16 -2.78 -22.06 -15.51
CA SER A 16 -3.40 -22.07 -16.84
C SER A 16 -3.87 -20.66 -17.17
N LEU A 17 -3.19 -20.01 -18.11
CA LEU A 17 -3.49 -18.66 -18.57
C LEU A 17 -3.80 -18.67 -20.06
N ARG A 18 -4.56 -17.68 -20.55
CA ARG A 18 -4.85 -17.55 -21.97
C ARG A 18 -3.56 -17.28 -22.76
N GLU A 19 -3.41 -17.96 -23.90
CA GLU A 19 -2.18 -17.93 -24.69
C GLU A 19 -1.90 -16.53 -25.30
N ASP A 20 -2.94 -15.87 -25.82
CA ASP A 20 -2.87 -14.52 -26.38
C ASP A 20 -2.41 -13.48 -25.36
N LEU A 21 -2.91 -13.59 -24.13
CA LEU A 21 -2.52 -12.75 -23.00
C LEU A 21 -1.04 -12.96 -22.63
N VAL A 22 -0.61 -14.23 -22.50
CA VAL A 22 0.79 -14.55 -22.14
C VAL A 22 1.75 -14.07 -23.21
N LYS A 23 1.43 -14.26 -24.50
CA LYS A 23 2.28 -13.79 -25.61
C LYS A 23 2.41 -12.26 -25.60
N SER A 24 1.29 -11.56 -25.54
CA SER A 24 1.29 -10.09 -25.58
C SER A 24 2.01 -9.47 -24.37
N LEU A 25 1.79 -10.00 -23.15
CA LEU A 25 2.50 -9.55 -21.95
C LEU A 25 3.99 -9.83 -22.01
N LYS A 26 4.41 -11.04 -22.43
CA LYS A 26 5.84 -11.37 -22.56
C LYS A 26 6.54 -10.43 -23.53
N SER A 27 5.90 -10.09 -24.66
CA SER A 27 6.47 -9.13 -25.61
C SER A 27 6.67 -7.74 -24.99
N LYS A 28 5.71 -7.25 -24.19
CA LYS A 28 5.84 -5.97 -23.49
C LYS A 28 6.92 -6.01 -22.41
N LEU A 29 6.90 -7.03 -21.56
CA LEU A 29 7.84 -7.18 -20.45
C LEU A 29 9.29 -7.36 -20.92
N ALA A 30 9.49 -7.97 -22.09
CA ALA A 30 10.82 -8.07 -22.71
C ALA A 30 11.41 -6.68 -23.02
N LEU A 31 10.58 -5.69 -23.39
CA LEU A 31 11.02 -4.30 -23.60
C LEU A 31 11.39 -3.61 -22.29
N GLU A 32 10.75 -4.01 -21.19
CA GLU A 32 10.96 -3.48 -19.84
C GLU A 32 12.07 -4.23 -19.07
N GLY A 33 12.62 -5.30 -19.63
CA GLY A 33 13.61 -6.15 -18.95
C GLY A 33 13.05 -6.94 -17.76
N ARG A 34 11.74 -7.18 -17.73
CA ARG A 34 11.03 -7.84 -16.61
C ARG A 34 10.61 -9.26 -16.96
N ALA A 35 10.53 -10.14 -15.97
CA ALA A 35 9.99 -11.49 -16.15
C ALA A 35 8.48 -11.52 -15.90
N LEU A 36 7.78 -12.43 -16.57
CA LEU A 36 6.35 -12.67 -16.32
C LEU A 36 6.08 -13.09 -14.86
N SER A 37 7.02 -13.82 -14.24
CA SER A 37 6.94 -14.20 -12.84
C SER A 37 6.85 -13.00 -11.90
N ASP A 38 7.55 -11.92 -12.22
CA ASP A 38 7.59 -10.73 -11.36
C ASP A 38 6.22 -10.06 -11.34
N VAL A 39 5.58 -9.94 -12.50
CA VAL A 39 4.23 -9.37 -12.64
C VAL A 39 3.18 -10.25 -11.99
N VAL A 40 3.30 -11.57 -12.12
CA VAL A 40 2.37 -12.51 -11.47
C VAL A 40 2.50 -12.41 -9.94
N GLU A 41 3.72 -12.32 -9.42
CA GLU A 41 3.98 -12.14 -7.99
C GLU A 41 3.40 -10.81 -7.49
N GLU A 42 3.66 -9.70 -8.19
CA GLU A 42 3.04 -8.39 -7.89
C GLU A 42 1.51 -8.45 -7.90
N SER A 43 0.92 -9.14 -8.88
CA SER A 43 -0.54 -9.28 -8.99
C SER A 43 -1.12 -10.06 -7.82
N LEU A 44 -0.43 -11.09 -7.34
CA LEU A 44 -0.85 -11.88 -6.17
C LEU A 44 -0.73 -11.07 -4.87
N ILE A 45 0.34 -10.28 -4.73
CA ILE A 45 0.50 -9.35 -3.60
C ILE A 45 -0.66 -8.33 -3.62
N MET A 46 -0.93 -7.72 -4.77
CA MET A 46 -2.04 -6.78 -4.89
C MET A 46 -3.39 -7.42 -4.57
N TYR A 47 -3.59 -8.69 -4.90
CA TYR A 47 -4.81 -9.42 -4.57
C TYR A 47 -4.96 -9.61 -3.05
N GLU A 48 -3.89 -9.99 -2.35
CA GLU A 48 -3.87 -10.10 -0.88
C GLU A 48 -4.09 -8.73 -0.21
N GLU A 49 -3.41 -7.69 -0.69
CA GLU A 49 -3.53 -6.33 -0.17
C GLU A 49 -4.92 -5.73 -0.42
N SER A 50 -5.57 -6.08 -1.52
CA SER A 50 -6.92 -5.59 -1.84
C SER A 50 -7.94 -6.02 -0.79
N GLU A 51 -7.88 -7.29 -0.33
CA GLU A 51 -8.75 -7.77 0.77
C GLU A 51 -8.45 -7.02 2.08
N PHE A 52 -7.17 -6.75 2.35
CA PHE A 52 -6.77 -5.95 3.51
C PHE A 52 -7.34 -4.53 3.45
N ILE A 53 -7.22 -3.85 2.31
CA ILE A 53 -7.74 -2.49 2.10
C ILE A 53 -9.26 -2.48 2.25
N GLU A 54 -9.96 -3.45 1.68
CA GLU A 54 -11.41 -3.56 1.81
C GLU A 54 -11.88 -3.68 3.26
N LYS A 55 -11.24 -4.56 4.04
CA LYS A 55 -11.53 -4.71 5.47
C LYS A 55 -11.19 -3.45 6.25
N LEU A 56 -10.08 -2.80 5.93
CA LEU A 56 -9.69 -1.55 6.57
C LEU A 56 -10.73 -0.45 6.33
N CYS A 57 -11.22 -0.31 5.09
CA CYS A 57 -12.30 0.61 4.76
C CYS A 57 -13.57 0.31 5.55
N GLU A 58 -13.96 -0.97 5.67
CA GLU A 58 -15.13 -1.37 6.47
C GLU A 58 -14.99 -1.00 7.94
N VAL A 59 -13.85 -1.33 8.56
CA VAL A 59 -13.59 -1.05 9.98
C VAL A 59 -13.57 0.45 10.26
N LEU A 60 -13.05 1.25 9.34
CA LEU A 60 -12.98 2.70 9.47
C LEU A 60 -14.28 3.41 9.02
N GLY A 61 -15.26 2.68 8.48
CA GLY A 61 -16.48 3.25 7.92
C GLY A 61 -16.22 4.16 6.71
N LEU A 62 -15.17 3.87 5.94
CA LEU A 62 -14.77 4.65 4.77
C LEU A 62 -15.41 4.12 3.49
N GLU A 63 -15.72 5.03 2.57
CA GLU A 63 -16.22 4.67 1.25
C GLU A 63 -15.11 4.01 0.42
N LYS A 64 -15.41 2.84 -0.17
CA LYS A 64 -14.50 2.08 -1.03
C LYS A 64 -14.46 2.70 -2.45
N ARG A 65 -13.91 3.90 -2.58
CA ARG A 65 -13.73 4.58 -3.88
C ARG A 65 -12.33 5.14 -4.04
N PHE A 66 -11.89 5.24 -5.29
CA PHE A 66 -10.68 5.98 -5.63
C PHE A 66 -11.00 7.46 -5.67
N TYR A 67 -10.22 8.24 -4.92
CA TYR A 67 -10.31 9.70 -4.92
C TYR A 67 -9.24 10.28 -5.83
N THR A 68 -9.60 11.29 -6.60
CA THR A 68 -8.64 12.14 -7.29
C THR A 68 -7.92 13.04 -6.28
N SER A 69 -6.72 13.50 -6.63
CA SER A 69 -5.97 14.45 -5.80
C SER A 69 -6.80 15.70 -5.46
N PHE A 70 -7.57 16.20 -6.42
CA PHE A 70 -8.45 17.34 -6.25
C PHE A 70 -9.56 17.08 -5.22
N GLU A 71 -10.22 15.93 -5.29
CA GLU A 71 -11.28 15.57 -4.32
C GLU A 71 -10.70 15.43 -2.90
N VAL A 72 -9.52 14.84 -2.76
CA VAL A 72 -8.83 14.75 -1.46
C VAL A 72 -8.54 16.13 -0.88
N GLU A 73 -8.09 17.07 -1.70
CA GLU A 73 -7.81 18.44 -1.25
C GLU A 73 -9.08 19.20 -0.87
N ALA A 74 -10.15 19.03 -1.66
CA ALA A 74 -11.43 19.69 -1.43
C ALA A 74 -12.15 19.16 -0.18
N ASP A 75 -12.11 17.84 0.04
CA ASP A 75 -12.79 17.15 1.14
C ASP A 75 -11.97 17.11 2.44
N ARG A 76 -10.72 17.60 2.39
CA ARG A 76 -9.86 17.70 3.57
C ARG A 76 -10.55 18.58 4.62
N PRO A 77 -10.81 18.06 5.84
CA PRO A 77 -11.37 18.85 6.92
C PRO A 77 -10.50 20.07 7.19
N LYS A 78 -11.07 21.26 7.04
CA LYS A 78 -10.37 22.50 7.39
C LYS A 78 -10.26 22.59 8.90
N GLY A 79 -9.05 22.86 9.39
CA GLY A 79 -8.84 23.16 10.81
C GLY A 79 -8.89 21.95 11.74
N SER A 80 -8.39 20.78 11.32
CA SER A 80 -7.97 19.80 12.32
C SER A 80 -6.96 20.50 13.23
N LYS A 81 -7.37 20.76 14.48
CA LYS A 81 -6.50 21.31 15.51
C LYS A 81 -5.49 20.25 15.98
N ALA A 82 -4.88 19.55 15.02
CA ALA A 82 -3.82 18.59 15.26
C ALA A 82 -2.71 19.24 16.09
N GLU A 83 -2.47 20.53 15.90
CA GLU A 83 -1.58 21.31 16.76
C GLU A 83 -2.03 21.32 18.24
N GLU A 84 -3.31 21.56 18.52
CA GLU A 84 -3.86 21.61 19.88
C GLU A 84 -3.77 20.23 20.55
N VAL A 85 -4.14 19.16 19.82
CA VAL A 85 -4.03 17.76 20.29
C VAL A 85 -2.58 17.36 20.54
N VAL A 86 -1.66 17.71 19.62
CA VAL A 86 -0.23 17.42 19.76
C VAL A 86 0.37 18.18 20.94
N ARG A 87 -0.06 19.43 21.16
CA ARG A 87 0.38 20.26 22.29
C ARG A 87 -0.08 19.65 23.62
N GLU A 88 -1.35 19.25 23.73
CA GLU A 88 -1.89 18.58 24.92
C GLU A 88 -1.12 17.29 25.26
N ILE A 89 -0.88 16.42 24.26
CA ILE A 89 -0.10 15.18 24.45
C ILE A 89 1.34 15.49 24.90
N ARG A 90 1.97 16.55 24.36
CA ARG A 90 3.33 16.95 24.75
C ARG A 90 3.36 17.49 26.18
N ASP A 91 2.40 18.32 26.55
CA ASP A 91 2.31 18.91 27.88
C ASP A 91 2.04 17.83 28.94
N GLU A 92 1.20 16.83 28.64
CA GLU A 92 1.01 15.67 29.50
C GLU A 92 2.29 14.84 29.68
N ARG A 93 3.05 14.62 28.59
CA ARG A 93 4.34 13.92 28.68
C ARG A 93 5.35 14.70 29.52
N ALA A 94 5.40 16.02 29.37
CA ALA A 94 6.28 16.89 30.15
C ALA A 94 5.96 16.81 31.65
N LYS A 95 4.68 16.76 32.04
CA LYS A 95 4.23 16.57 33.44
C LYS A 95 4.65 15.22 34.04
N ARG A 96 4.96 14.21 33.22
CA ARG A 96 5.38 12.87 33.66
C ARG A 96 6.89 12.71 33.77
N LEU A 97 7.67 13.71 33.34
CA LEU A 97 9.13 13.71 33.52
C LEU A 97 9.46 14.31 34.90
N PRO A 98 10.27 13.63 35.74
CA PRO A 98 10.68 14.20 37.02
C PRO A 98 11.68 15.33 36.77
N GLY A 99 11.30 16.57 37.09
CA GLY A 99 12.16 17.74 36.88
C GLY A 99 11.45 19.11 36.80
N TYR A 100 10.20 19.22 37.25
CA TYR A 100 9.58 20.49 37.66
C TYR A 100 8.98 20.31 39.05
#